data_AF-A0A956F699-F1
#
_entry.id   AF-A0A956F699-F1
#
_cell.length_a   1.000
_cell.length_b   1.000
_cell.length_c   1.000
_cell.angle_alpha   90.00
_cell.angle_beta   90.00
_cell.angle_gamma   90.00
#
_symmetry.space_group_name_H-M   'P 1'
#
loop_
_entity.id
_entity.type
_entity.pdbx_description
1 polymer ?
#
loop_
_entity_poly.entity_id
_entity_poly.type
_entity_poly.pdbx_seq_one_letter_code
_entity_poly.pdbx_strand_id
1 'polypeptide(L)'
;MKDHIETLTDLLLGAAYADKRLEGRELETIRALLERVTAQSPLPDEVEQRIKAFNPAKHDARAAAASLAFLSAEDRRTVADLVAWVTEADEEIDLAEDRYLRQVAEGLGLDDEAIAELTVEIIGDDELDGLLQ
;
A
#
# COMPACT_ATOMS: atom_id res chain seq x y z
N MET A 1 11.33 -8.85 -7.56
CA MET A 1 11.11 -7.66 -6.70
C MET A 1 12.13 -6.53 -6.91
N LYS A 2 13.46 -6.75 -6.84
CA LYS A 2 14.47 -5.66 -6.97
C LYS A 2 14.37 -4.85 -8.27
N ASP A 3 14.01 -5.48 -9.39
CA ASP A 3 13.86 -4.81 -10.68
C ASP A 3 12.64 -3.87 -10.77
N HIS A 4 11.78 -3.85 -9.75
CA HIS A 4 10.56 -3.04 -9.68
C HIS A 4 10.52 -2.15 -8.43
N ILE A 5 11.70 -1.83 -7.88
CA ILE A 5 11.84 -0.97 -6.71
C ILE A 5 11.15 0.38 -6.90
N GLU A 6 11.11 0.90 -8.13
CA GLU A 6 10.41 2.14 -8.47
C GLU A 6 8.89 2.03 -8.31
N THR A 7 8.27 0.97 -8.84
CA THR A 7 6.83 0.74 -8.69
C THR A 7 6.46 0.48 -7.23
N LEU A 8 7.28 -0.31 -6.53
CA LEU A 8 7.07 -0.54 -5.10
C LEU A 8 7.18 0.78 -4.31
N THR A 9 8.14 1.63 -4.67
CA THR A 9 8.29 2.96 -4.08
C THR A 9 7.04 3.81 -4.30
N ASP A 10 6.52 3.86 -5.53
CA ASP A 10 5.29 4.61 -5.83
C ASP A 10 4.09 4.08 -5.03
N LEU A 11 3.94 2.76 -4.91
CA LEU A 11 2.85 2.14 -4.16
C LEU A 11 2.91 2.44 -2.66
N LEU A 12 4.11 2.37 -2.06
CA LEU A 12 4.31 2.66 -0.64
C LEU A 12 4.17 4.16 -0.34
N LEU A 13 4.63 5.02 -1.25
CA LEU A 13 4.38 6.46 -1.16
C LEU A 13 2.88 6.75 -1.24
N GLY A 14 2.17 6.19 -2.22
CA GLY A 14 0.73 6.39 -2.34
C GLY A 14 -0.04 5.89 -1.10
N ALA A 15 0.39 4.79 -0.49
CA ALA A 15 -0.16 4.26 0.75
C ALA A 15 0.00 5.26 1.90
N ALA A 16 1.23 5.74 2.10
CA ALA A 16 1.52 6.74 3.11
C ALA A 16 0.74 8.05 2.87
N TYR A 17 0.57 8.48 1.60
CA TYR A 17 -0.21 9.69 1.28
C TYR A 17 -1.72 9.50 1.43
N ALA A 18 -2.22 8.27 1.33
CA ALA A 18 -3.64 7.96 1.54
C ALA A 18 -4.07 8.16 3.01
N ASP A 19 -3.16 7.93 3.95
CA ASP A 19 -3.32 8.12 5.41
C ASP A 19 -3.58 9.61 5.79
N LYS A 20 -3.32 10.57 4.89
CA LYS A 20 -3.55 12.03 5.07
C LYS A 20 -2.89 12.66 6.31
N ARG A 21 -2.25 11.88 7.18
CA ARG A 21 -1.47 12.34 8.32
C ARG A 21 -0.05 12.75 7.96
N LEU A 22 0.31 12.75 6.67
CA LEU A 22 1.63 13.20 6.21
C LEU A 22 1.82 14.74 6.32
N GLU A 23 2.21 15.24 7.48
CA GLU A 23 2.78 16.57 7.75
C GLU A 23 4.33 16.66 7.75
N GLY A 24 4.98 16.80 6.58
CA GLY A 24 6.32 17.37 6.37
C GLY A 24 7.56 16.68 6.99
N ARG A 25 7.44 15.96 8.12
CA ARG A 25 8.47 15.11 8.74
C ARG A 25 8.42 13.68 8.19
N GLU A 26 7.36 13.28 7.51
CA GLU A 26 7.18 11.87 7.13
C GLU A 26 7.92 11.44 5.88
N LEU A 27 8.52 12.36 5.10
CA LEU A 27 9.41 11.94 4.03
C LEU A 27 10.63 11.17 4.58
N GLU A 28 11.09 11.49 5.79
CA GLU A 28 12.14 10.72 6.47
C GLU A 28 11.63 9.36 6.96
N THR A 29 10.38 9.30 7.46
CA THR A 29 9.73 8.03 7.85
C THR A 29 9.55 7.12 6.65
N ILE A 30 9.05 7.64 5.53
CA ILE A 30 8.88 6.89 4.29
C ILE A 30 10.24 6.45 3.74
N ARG A 31 11.26 7.31 3.80
CA ARG A 31 12.62 6.93 3.43
C ARG A 31 13.13 5.77 4.29
N ALA A 32 13.04 5.88 5.62
CA ALA A 32 13.47 4.82 6.53
C ALA A 32 12.71 3.50 6.31
N LEU A 33 11.41 3.60 6.00
CA LEU A 33 10.56 2.48 5.65
C LEU A 33 11.00 1.82 4.34
N LEU A 34 11.23 2.61 3.29
CA LEU A 34 11.75 2.14 2.01
C LEU A 34 13.12 1.49 2.16
N GLU A 35 14.03 2.07 2.97
CA GLU A 35 15.34 1.47 3.24
C GLU A 35 15.21 0.10 3.91
N ARG A 36 14.27 -0.03 4.86
CA ARG A 36 13.99 -1.27 5.57
C ARG A 36 13.37 -2.34 4.66
N VAL A 37 12.37 -1.95 3.86
CA VAL A 37 11.64 -2.85 2.94
C VAL A 37 12.51 -3.30 1.78
N THR A 38 13.32 -2.39 1.22
CA THR A 38 14.22 -2.70 0.09
C THR A 38 15.55 -3.29 0.54
N ALA A 39 15.80 -3.32 1.87
CA ALA A 39 17.06 -3.69 2.50
C ALA A 39 18.27 -2.95 1.90
N GLN A 40 18.07 -1.68 1.52
CA GLN A 40 19.08 -0.82 0.90
C GLN A 40 19.16 0.51 1.65
N SER A 41 20.34 0.86 2.14
CA SER A 41 20.61 2.15 2.79
C SER A 41 22.04 2.58 2.44
N PRO A 42 22.25 3.79 1.88
CA PRO A 42 21.21 4.75 1.48
C PRO A 42 20.39 4.26 0.27
N LEU A 43 19.19 4.83 0.08
CA LEU A 43 18.40 4.57 -1.13
C LEU A 43 19.17 5.02 -2.39
N PRO A 44 18.99 4.35 -3.53
CA PRO A 44 19.53 4.82 -4.81
C PRO A 44 19.03 6.23 -5.16
N ASP A 45 19.86 7.01 -5.86
CA ASP A 45 19.53 8.39 -6.26
C ASP A 45 18.25 8.47 -7.09
N GLU A 46 17.94 7.43 -7.88
CA GLU A 46 16.72 7.33 -8.66
C GLU A 46 15.47 7.24 -7.77
N VAL A 47 15.56 6.47 -6.68
CA VAL A 47 14.48 6.32 -5.69
C VAL A 47 14.29 7.62 -4.91
N GLU A 48 15.39 8.28 -4.52
CA GLU A 48 15.38 9.60 -3.87
C GLU A 48 14.72 10.68 -4.72
N GLN A 49 15.03 10.72 -6.02
CA GLN A 49 14.38 11.66 -6.95
C GLN A 49 12.89 11.37 -7.10
N ARG A 50 12.52 10.09 -7.16
CA ARG A 50 11.13 9.64 -7.26
C ARG A 50 10.31 10.03 -6.03
N ILE A 51 10.85 9.85 -4.82
CA ILE A 51 10.23 10.32 -3.56
C ILE A 51 9.95 11.83 -3.62
N LYS A 52 10.93 12.64 -4.05
CA LYS A 52 10.79 14.11 -4.13
C LYS A 52 9.80 14.58 -5.21
N ALA A 53 9.68 13.82 -6.30
CA ALA A 53 8.84 14.16 -7.44
C ALA A 53 7.43 13.52 -7.38
N PHE A 54 7.18 12.65 -6.40
CA PHE A 54 5.92 11.93 -6.27
C PHE A 54 4.75 12.88 -6.12
N ASN A 55 3.67 12.61 -6.85
CA ASN A 55 2.44 13.38 -6.79
C ASN A 55 1.27 12.46 -6.46
N PRO A 56 0.77 12.46 -5.22
CA PRO A 56 -0.30 11.57 -4.82
C PRO A 56 -1.59 11.77 -5.62
N ALA A 57 -1.88 13.01 -6.05
CA ALA A 57 -3.08 13.31 -6.84
C ALA A 57 -3.03 12.79 -8.28
N LYS A 58 -1.86 12.39 -8.78
CA LYS A 58 -1.67 11.79 -10.11
C LYS A 58 -1.36 10.30 -10.05
N HIS A 59 -1.22 9.73 -8.84
CA HIS A 59 -0.88 8.34 -8.67
C HIS A 59 -2.12 7.46 -8.82
N ASP A 60 -2.03 6.46 -9.69
CA ASP A 60 -3.06 5.43 -9.86
C ASP A 60 -2.54 4.13 -9.25
N ALA A 61 -2.98 3.85 -8.02
CA ALA A 61 -2.55 2.69 -7.24
C ALA A 61 -2.85 1.38 -7.94
N ARG A 62 -4.03 1.27 -8.56
CA ARG A 62 -4.46 0.07 -9.26
C ARG A 62 -3.61 -0.18 -10.50
N ALA A 63 -3.35 0.86 -11.31
CA ALA A 63 -2.51 0.73 -12.49
C ALA A 63 -1.05 0.41 -12.15
N ALA A 64 -0.51 1.04 -11.09
CA ALA A 64 0.84 0.74 -10.60
C ALA A 64 0.93 -0.72 -10.12
N ALA A 65 -0.04 -1.18 -9.33
CA ALA A 65 -0.13 -2.56 -8.86
C ALA A 65 -0.31 -3.57 -10.01
N ALA A 66 -1.10 -3.23 -11.04
CA ALA A 66 -1.28 -4.06 -12.22
C ALA A 66 0.03 -4.31 -12.99
N SER A 67 0.98 -3.37 -12.94
CA SER A 67 2.31 -3.58 -13.51
C SER A 67 3.09 -4.70 -12.81
N LEU A 68 2.70 -5.10 -11.60
CA LEU A 68 3.29 -6.17 -10.80
C LEU A 68 2.47 -7.47 -10.82
N ALA A 69 1.34 -7.52 -11.53
CA ALA A 69 0.47 -8.71 -11.56
C ALA A 69 1.17 -9.98 -12.10
N PHE A 70 2.25 -9.81 -12.87
CA PHE A 70 3.06 -10.92 -13.41
C PHE A 70 3.92 -11.63 -12.34
N LEU A 71 4.07 -11.05 -11.15
CA LEU A 71 4.80 -11.65 -10.03
C LEU A 71 4.15 -12.96 -9.55
N SER A 72 4.88 -13.75 -8.78
CA SER A 72 4.33 -14.96 -8.13
C SER A 72 3.22 -14.58 -7.14
N ALA A 73 2.34 -15.53 -6.81
CA ALA A 73 1.29 -15.27 -5.82
C ALA A 73 1.84 -14.84 -4.45
N GLU A 74 2.98 -15.42 -4.04
CA GLU A 74 3.69 -15.07 -2.81
C GLU A 74 4.25 -13.64 -2.85
N ASP A 75 4.88 -13.25 -3.97
CA ASP A 75 5.41 -11.89 -4.14
C ASP A 75 4.29 -10.86 -4.18
N ARG A 76 3.16 -11.17 -4.85
CA ARG A 76 1.99 -10.29 -4.88
C ARG A 76 1.40 -10.10 -3.49
N ARG A 77 1.26 -11.18 -2.71
CA ARG A 77 0.79 -11.09 -1.32
C ARG A 77 1.74 -10.25 -0.48
N THR A 78 3.06 -10.46 -0.62
CA THR A 78 4.07 -9.66 0.06
C THR A 78 3.95 -8.16 -0.25
N VAL A 79 3.67 -7.78 -1.50
CA VAL A 79 3.46 -6.36 -1.86
C VAL A 79 2.21 -5.80 -1.18
N ALA A 80 1.11 -6.56 -1.14
CA ALA A 80 -0.12 -6.12 -0.49
C ALA A 80 0.05 -6.00 1.03
N ASP A 81 0.73 -6.96 1.67
CA ASP A 81 1.05 -6.93 3.11
C ASP A 81 1.93 -5.72 3.46
N LEU A 82 2.90 -5.38 2.61
CA LEU A 82 3.74 -4.21 2.80
C LEU A 82 2.94 -2.91 2.72
N VAL A 83 1.98 -2.81 1.80
CA VAL A 83 1.09 -1.65 1.69
C VAL A 83 0.19 -1.56 2.91
N ALA A 84 -0.39 -2.69 3.36
CA ALA A 84 -1.21 -2.75 4.56
C ALA A 84 -0.43 -2.28 5.81
N TRP A 85 0.83 -2.70 5.95
CA TRP A 85 1.69 -2.28 7.06
C TRP A 85 1.99 -0.78 7.06
N VAL A 86 2.05 -0.14 5.88
CA VAL A 86 2.23 1.32 5.78
C VAL A 86 0.94 2.05 6.18
N THR A 87 -0.22 1.54 5.77
CA THR A 87 -1.52 2.17 6.09
C THR A 87 -1.95 1.95 7.53
N GLU A 88 -1.63 0.81 8.15
CA GLU A 88 -2.02 0.49 9.54
C GLU A 88 -1.02 1.04 10.59
N ALA A 89 -0.04 1.85 10.15
CA ALA A 89 1.08 2.25 10.99
C ALA A 89 0.69 3.03 12.26
N ASP A 90 -0.55 3.53 12.35
CA ASP A 90 -1.09 4.29 13.46
C ASP A 90 -2.31 3.66 14.16
N GLU A 91 -2.55 2.35 13.93
CA GLU A 91 -3.64 1.55 14.51
C GLU A 91 -5.07 2.02 14.16
N GLU A 92 -5.25 2.93 13.21
CA GLU A 92 -6.55 3.37 12.70
C GLU A 92 -6.61 3.23 11.17
N ILE A 93 -7.55 2.45 10.63
CA ILE A 93 -7.78 2.40 9.17
C ILE A 93 -8.95 3.30 8.81
N ASP A 94 -8.71 4.36 8.04
CA ASP A 94 -9.72 5.22 7.46
C ASP A 94 -10.29 4.65 6.12
N LEU A 95 -11.45 5.15 5.68
CA LEU A 95 -12.10 4.67 4.45
C LEU A 95 -11.29 4.94 3.16
N ALA A 96 -10.37 5.91 3.19
CA ALA A 96 -9.50 6.22 2.06
C ALA A 96 -8.29 5.26 2.01
N GLU A 97 -7.73 4.91 3.15
CA GLU A 97 -6.68 3.89 3.29
C GLU A 97 -7.19 2.50 2.89
N ASP A 98 -8.36 2.10 3.40
CA ASP A 98 -9.01 0.83 3.01
C ASP A 98 -9.21 0.76 1.49
N ARG A 99 -9.74 1.84 0.91
CA ARG A 99 -9.92 1.96 -0.54
C ARG A 99 -8.59 1.84 -1.28
N TYR A 100 -7.52 2.44 -0.76
CA TYR A 100 -6.20 2.37 -1.38
C TYR A 100 -5.68 0.94 -1.38
N LEU A 101 -5.73 0.25 -0.23
CA LEU A 101 -5.30 -1.13 -0.10
C LEU A 101 -6.09 -2.07 -1.02
N ARG A 102 -7.41 -1.86 -1.11
CA ARG A 102 -8.26 -2.60 -2.04
C ARG A 102 -7.85 -2.39 -3.50
N GLN A 103 -7.59 -1.15 -3.91
CA GLN A 103 -7.14 -0.85 -5.29
C GLN A 103 -5.80 -1.52 -5.62
N VAL A 104 -4.86 -1.57 -4.67
CA VAL A 104 -3.59 -2.27 -4.84
C VAL A 104 -3.81 -3.77 -4.98
N ALA A 105 -4.59 -4.37 -4.08
CA ALA A 105 -4.85 -5.80 -4.08
C ALA A 105 -5.58 -6.27 -5.35
N GLU A 106 -6.58 -5.50 -5.81
CA GLU A 106 -7.25 -5.71 -7.10
C GLU A 106 -6.29 -5.55 -8.29
N GLY A 107 -5.39 -4.56 -8.25
CA GLY A 107 -4.38 -4.35 -9.29
C GLY A 107 -3.39 -5.51 -9.38
N LEU A 108 -2.97 -6.06 -8.24
CA LEU A 108 -2.15 -7.26 -8.18
C LEU A 108 -2.89 -8.50 -8.71
N GLY A 109 -4.22 -8.50 -8.70
CA GLY A 109 -5.04 -9.66 -9.07
C GLY A 109 -5.10 -10.69 -7.96
N LEU A 110 -5.11 -10.24 -6.70
CA LEU A 110 -5.51 -11.08 -5.56
C LEU A 110 -7.00 -11.42 -5.69
N ASP A 111 -7.41 -12.57 -5.14
CA ASP A 111 -8.82 -12.95 -5.07
C ASP A 111 -9.55 -12.21 -3.95
N ASP A 112 -10.88 -12.25 -4.00
CA ASP A 112 -11.74 -11.52 -3.06
C ASP A 112 -11.52 -11.98 -1.60
N GLU A 113 -11.17 -13.25 -1.39
CA GLU A 113 -10.87 -13.82 -0.07
C GLU A 113 -9.56 -13.23 0.49
N ALA A 114 -8.50 -13.20 -0.31
CA ALA A 114 -7.24 -12.57 0.08
C ALA A 114 -7.39 -11.05 0.28
N ILE A 115 -8.26 -10.38 -0.47
CA ILE A 115 -8.57 -8.95 -0.28
C ILE A 115 -9.29 -8.76 1.06
N ALA A 116 -10.32 -9.56 1.35
CA ALA A 116 -11.08 -9.47 2.59
C ALA A 116 -10.23 -9.68 3.85
N GLU A 117 -9.20 -10.53 3.79
CA GLU A 117 -8.24 -10.68 4.90
C GLU A 117 -7.37 -9.44 5.15
N LEU A 118 -7.18 -8.59 4.14
CA LEU A 118 -6.32 -7.40 4.21
C LEU A 118 -7.10 -6.11 4.48
N THR A 119 -8.36 -6.05 4.06
CA THR A 119 -9.20 -4.85 4.11
C THR A 119 -10.25 -4.93 5.22
N VAL A 120 -10.73 -3.78 5.71
CA VAL A 120 -11.83 -3.75 6.67
C VAL A 120 -13.15 -3.94 5.93
N GLU A 121 -13.83 -5.05 6.19
CA GLU A 121 -15.17 -5.29 5.64
C GLU A 121 -16.22 -4.50 6.45
N ILE A 122 -16.88 -3.54 5.81
CA ILE A 122 -18.06 -2.89 6.40
C ILE A 122 -19.22 -3.87 6.29
N ILE A 123 -19.45 -4.62 7.37
CA ILE A 123 -20.65 -5.46 7.52
C ILE A 123 -21.84 -4.52 7.68
N GLY A 124 -22.85 -4.65 6.81
CA GLY A 124 -24.09 -3.90 6.93
C GLY A 124 -24.85 -4.29 8.21
N ASP A 125 -25.62 -3.36 8.79
CA ASP A 125 -26.33 -3.57 10.06
C ASP A 125 -27.16 -4.89 10.09
N ASP A 126 -27.73 -5.30 8.95
CA ASP A 126 -28.52 -6.54 8.81
C ASP A 126 -27.71 -7.83 9.03
N GLU A 127 -26.40 -7.82 8.78
CA GLU A 127 -25.51 -8.99 8.91
C GLU A 127 -24.80 -9.00 10.28
N LEU A 128 -24.64 -7.81 10.90
CA LEU A 128 -24.21 -7.63 12.30
C LEU A 128 -25.22 -8.19 13.31
N ASP A 129 -26.52 -7.99 13.07
CA ASP A 129 -27.59 -8.54 13.90
C ASP A 129 -27.66 -10.07 13.88
N GLY A 130 -27.15 -10.72 12.82
CA GLY A 130 -27.08 -12.18 12.70
C GLY A 130 -25.93 -12.83 13.46
N LEU A 131 -24.85 -12.08 13.76
CA LEU A 131 -23.66 -12.57 14.48
C LEU A 131 -23.75 -12.41 16.01
N LEU A 132 -24.67 -11.55 16.49
CA LEU A 132 -24.89 -11.26 17.92
C LEU A 132 -26.06 -12.03 18.55
N GLN A 133 -26.67 -12.98 17.82
CA GLN A 133 -27.67 -13.92 18.34
C GLN A 133 -27.07 -15.28 18.67
#